data_AF-A0AAT9M5R5-F1
#
_entry.id   AF-A0AAT9M5R5-F1
#
_cell.length_a   1.000
_cell.length_b   1.000
_cell.length_c   1.000
_cell.angle_alpha   90.00
_cell.angle_beta   90.00
_cell.angle_gamma   90.00
#
_symmetry.space_group_name_H-M   'P 1'
#
loop_
_entity.id
_entity.type
_entity.pdbx_description
1 polymer ?
#
loop_
_entity_poly.entity_id
_entity_poly.type
_entity_poly.pdbx_seq_one_letter_code
_entity_poly.pdbx_strand_id
1 'polypeptide(L)'
;MALVGEITAYHERRGDPEALLAAFREALVLVPEVETEHGGLRWWHAFTDERELAMFARARGEGDREWSYVKTRGERLLQAIKGRNAAIMVDAAGERPMAFT
;
A
#
# COMPACT_ATOMS: atom_id res chain seq x y z
N MET A 1 -9.80 -8.46 -0.44
CA MET A 1 -11.25 -8.40 -0.68
C MET A 1 -11.90 -7.24 0.08
N ALA A 2 -11.88 -7.19 1.43
CA ALA A 2 -12.42 -6.05 2.18
C ALA A 2 -11.69 -4.72 1.89
N LEU A 3 -10.35 -4.69 2.00
CA LEU A 3 -9.55 -3.47 1.78
C LEU A 3 -9.77 -2.84 0.39
N VAL A 4 -9.75 -3.62 -0.69
CA VAL A 4 -9.99 -3.11 -2.06
C VAL A 4 -11.39 -2.50 -2.20
N GLY A 5 -12.39 -3.10 -1.53
CA GLY A 5 -13.75 -2.58 -1.48
C GLY A 5 -13.82 -1.24 -0.74
N GLU A 6 -13.16 -1.12 0.41
CA GLU A 6 -13.12 0.15 1.16
C GLU A 6 -12.34 1.25 0.43
N ILE A 7 -11.21 0.91 -0.21
CA ILE A 7 -10.45 1.86 -1.06
C ILE A 7 -11.36 2.38 -2.18
N THR A 8 -12.09 1.47 -2.83
CA THR A 8 -13.07 1.79 -3.87
C THR A 8 -14.15 2.74 -3.34
N ALA A 9 -14.78 2.41 -2.21
CA ALA A 9 -15.81 3.24 -1.62
C ALA A 9 -15.29 4.63 -1.25
N TYR A 10 -14.07 4.71 -0.72
CA TYR A 10 -13.42 5.96 -0.36
C TYR A 10 -13.19 6.86 -1.57
N HIS A 11 -12.64 6.32 -2.66
CA HIS A 11 -12.46 7.05 -3.94
C HIS A 11 -13.80 7.52 -4.54
N GLU A 12 -14.86 6.74 -4.34
CA GLU A 12 -16.22 7.10 -4.77
C GLU A 12 -16.95 8.06 -3.82
N ARG A 13 -16.26 8.57 -2.78
CA ARG A 13 -16.80 9.45 -1.73
C ARG A 13 -17.98 8.86 -0.95
N ARG A 14 -18.03 7.53 -0.87
CA ARG A 14 -19.03 6.76 -0.11
C ARG A 14 -18.44 5.97 1.04
N GLY A 15 -17.11 5.93 1.16
CA GLY A 15 -16.38 5.16 2.16
C GLY A 15 -16.28 5.88 3.49
N ASP A 16 -16.25 5.10 4.57
CA ASP A 16 -15.95 5.57 5.92
C ASP A 16 -14.44 5.46 6.17
N PRO A 17 -13.74 6.57 6.54
CA PRO A 17 -12.33 6.53 6.90
C PRO A 17 -11.99 5.52 8.00
N GLU A 18 -12.87 5.31 8.99
CA GLU A 18 -12.64 4.36 10.08
C GLU A 18 -12.74 2.91 9.59
N ALA A 19 -13.75 2.61 8.78
CA ALA A 19 -13.89 1.31 8.11
C ALA A 19 -12.69 1.01 7.20
N LEU A 20 -12.22 1.99 6.43
CA LEU A 20 -11.04 1.84 5.57
C LEU A 20 -9.78 1.53 6.39
N LEU A 21 -9.55 2.25 7.49
CA LEU A 21 -8.41 2.00 8.36
C LEU A 21 -8.50 0.63 9.03
N ALA A 22 -9.70 0.22 9.47
CA ALA A 22 -9.92 -1.12 10.03
C ALA A 22 -9.63 -2.21 8.98
N ALA A 23 -10.15 -2.06 7.77
CA ALA A 23 -9.89 -2.99 6.68
C ALA A 23 -8.40 -3.08 6.32
N PHE A 24 -7.68 -1.96 6.37
CA PHE A 24 -6.23 -1.95 6.14
C PHE A 24 -5.47 -2.67 7.26
N ARG A 25 -5.82 -2.44 8.53
CA ARG A 25 -5.18 -3.11 9.67
C ARG A 25 -5.26 -4.63 9.57
N GLU A 26 -6.39 -5.15 9.14
CA GLU A 26 -6.65 -6.59 9.03
C GLU A 26 -6.08 -7.23 7.75
N ALA A 27 -5.89 -6.45 6.69
CA ALA A 27 -5.44 -6.96 5.41
C ALA A 27 -4.01 -7.53 5.44
N LEU A 28 -3.81 -8.65 4.76
CA LEU A 28 -2.48 -9.09 4.35
C LEU A 28 -2.08 -8.36 3.08
N VAL A 29 -0.92 -7.70 3.12
CA VAL A 29 -0.36 -6.93 2.01
C VAL A 29 1.04 -7.43 1.68
N LEU A 30 1.44 -7.25 0.42
CA LEU A 30 2.78 -7.55 -0.07
C LEU A 30 3.64 -6.30 0.06
N VAL A 31 4.80 -6.42 0.68
CA VAL A 31 5.70 -5.30 0.92
C VAL A 31 7.04 -5.63 0.28
N PRO A 32 7.36 -5.04 -0.88
CA PRO A 32 8.68 -5.21 -1.46
C PRO A 32 9.74 -4.50 -0.62
N GLU A 33 10.99 -4.95 -0.75
CA GLU A 33 12.15 -4.31 -0.13
C GLU A 33 12.55 -3.05 -0.92
N VAL A 34 11.66 -2.06 -0.96
CA VAL A 34 11.91 -0.75 -1.55
C VAL A 34 11.23 0.34 -0.75
N GLU A 35 11.98 1.41 -0.49
CA GLU A 35 11.46 2.66 0.05
C GLU A 35 11.73 3.76 -0.98
N THR A 36 10.83 4.73 -1.07
CA THR A 36 11.04 5.91 -1.91
C THR A 36 10.87 7.17 -1.09
N GLU A 37 11.70 8.18 -1.34
CA GLU A 37 11.53 9.49 -0.72
C GLU A 37 10.81 10.43 -1.70
N HIS A 38 9.72 11.05 -1.25
CA HIS A 38 9.00 12.05 -2.03
C HIS A 38 8.32 13.06 -1.10
N GLY A 39 8.49 14.36 -1.40
CA GLY A 39 7.92 15.43 -0.58
C GLY A 39 8.47 15.50 0.85
N GLY A 40 9.70 15.02 1.08
CA GLY A 40 10.31 14.96 2.41
C GLY A 40 9.77 13.83 3.30
N LEU A 41 8.94 12.93 2.77
CA LEU A 41 8.41 11.75 3.45
C LEU A 41 9.04 10.48 2.88
N ARG A 42 9.33 9.52 3.76
CA ARG A 42 9.68 8.16 3.38
C ARG A 42 8.41 7.36 3.11
N TRP A 43 8.29 6.84 1.90
CA TRP A 43 7.15 6.04 1.47
C TRP A 43 7.50 4.56 1.48
N TRP A 44 6.74 3.82 2.29
CA TRP A 44 6.73 2.37 2.29
C TRP A 44 5.65 1.92 1.32
N HIS A 45 5.99 1.03 0.38
CA HIS A 45 5.03 0.52 -0.59
C HIS A 45 4.40 -0.78 -0.11
N ALA A 46 3.08 -0.87 -0.21
CA ALA A 46 2.34 -2.10 0.07
C ALA A 46 1.37 -2.39 -1.08
N PHE A 47 1.12 -3.67 -1.35
CA PHE A 47 0.29 -4.08 -2.47
C PHE A 47 -0.77 -5.06 -2.01
N THR A 48 -1.99 -4.89 -2.53
CA THR A 48 -3.13 -5.75 -2.18
C THR A 48 -3.00 -7.15 -2.78
N ASP A 49 -2.30 -7.27 -3.90
CA ASP A 49 -1.94 -8.54 -4.53
C ASP A 49 -0.68 -8.42 -5.43
N GLU A 50 -0.28 -9.54 -6.04
CA GLU A 50 0.89 -9.61 -6.91
C GLU A 50 0.70 -8.84 -8.22
N ARG A 51 -0.54 -8.66 -8.68
CA ARG A 51 -0.82 -7.91 -9.91
C ARG A 51 -0.52 -6.43 -9.68
N GLU A 52 -0.95 -5.86 -8.56
CA GLU A 52 -0.64 -4.47 -8.20
C GLU A 52 0.88 -4.26 -8.01
N LEU A 53 1.58 -5.21 -7.37
CA LEU A 53 3.04 -5.19 -7.28
C LEU A 53 3.71 -5.25 -8.67
N ALA A 54 3.24 -6.10 -9.57
CA ALA A 54 3.78 -6.22 -10.92
C ALA A 54 3.55 -4.94 -11.74
N MET A 55 2.41 -4.26 -11.56
CA MET A 55 2.16 -2.96 -12.19
C MET A 55 3.16 -1.90 -11.69
N PHE A 56 3.45 -1.88 -10.39
CA PHE A 56 4.47 -1.00 -9.83
C PHE A 56 5.88 -1.31 -10.36
N ALA A 57 6.26 -2.57 -10.43
CA ALA A 57 7.54 -2.99 -11.03
C ALA A 57 7.67 -2.53 -12.49
N ARG A 58 6.60 -2.71 -13.29
CA ARG A 58 6.56 -2.25 -14.70
C ARG A 58 6.65 -0.73 -14.83
N ALA A 59 5.95 0.02 -13.99
CA ALA A 59 6.02 1.49 -13.99
C ALA A 59 7.43 2.01 -13.71
N ARG A 60 8.27 1.20 -13.04
CA ARG A 60 9.68 1.49 -12.77
C ARG A 60 10.65 1.01 -13.86
N GLY A 61 10.15 0.39 -14.93
CA GLY A 61 11.00 -0.26 -15.95
C GLY A 61 11.66 -1.55 -15.45
N GLU A 62 11.16 -2.12 -14.34
CA GLU A 62 11.70 -3.29 -13.66
C GLU A 62 10.73 -4.48 -13.74
N GLY A 63 9.91 -4.54 -14.80
CA GLY A 63 8.88 -5.56 -15.00
C GLY A 63 9.41 -6.94 -15.41
N ASP A 64 10.65 -7.01 -15.91
CA ASP A 64 11.28 -8.24 -16.39
C ASP A 64 12.05 -9.01 -15.30
N ARG A 65 12.13 -8.46 -14.08
CA ARG A 65 12.78 -9.11 -12.93
C ARG A 65 11.75 -9.61 -11.92
N GLU A 66 12.11 -10.66 -11.20
CA GLU A 66 11.35 -11.11 -10.03
C GLU A 66 11.59 -10.15 -8.86
N TRP A 67 10.53 -9.80 -8.14
CA TRP A 67 10.58 -8.90 -6.98
C TRP A 67 10.35 -9.68 -5.69
N SER A 68 11.34 -9.64 -4.80
CA SER A 68 11.17 -10.13 -3.44
C SER A 68 10.20 -9.24 -2.66
N TYR A 69 9.26 -9.87 -1.97
CA TYR A 69 8.34 -9.19 -1.07
C TYR A 69 8.13 -10.02 0.19
N VAL A 70 7.77 -9.34 1.28
CA VAL A 70 7.25 -9.99 2.48
C VAL A 70 5.74 -9.83 2.53
N LYS A 71 5.03 -10.87 2.98
CA LYS A 71 3.59 -10.78 3.24
C LYS A 71 3.37 -10.50 4.72
N THR A 72 2.71 -9.40 5.04
CA THR A 72 2.47 -8.97 6.44
C THR A 72 1.09 -8.34 6.60
N ARG A 73 0.64 -8.15 7.84
CA ARG A 73 -0.59 -7.42 8.14
C ARG A 73 -0.37 -5.92 8.07
N GLY A 74 -1.35 -5.17 7.56
CA GLY A 74 -1.28 -3.70 7.50
C GLY A 74 -1.09 -3.07 8.88
N GLU A 75 -1.67 -3.65 9.95
CA GLU A 75 -1.42 -3.19 11.33
C GLU A 75 0.07 -3.20 11.69
N ARG A 76 0.82 -4.23 11.28
CA ARG A 76 2.26 -4.31 11.57
C ARG A 76 3.03 -3.21 10.86
N LEU A 77 2.60 -2.80 9.67
CA LEU A 77 3.19 -1.67 8.95
C LEU A 77 2.91 -0.36 9.64
N LEU A 78 1.65 -0.12 10.05
CA LEU A 78 1.28 1.07 10.83
C LEU A 78 2.13 1.20 12.10
N GLN A 79 2.31 0.10 12.84
CA GLN A 79 3.17 0.11 14.01
C GLN A 79 4.65 0.35 13.67
N ALA A 80 5.13 -0.12 12.52
CA ALA A 80 6.51 0.07 12.08
C ALA A 80 6.82 1.53 11.72
N ILE A 81 5.86 2.25 11.10
CA ILE A 81 6.04 3.66 10.74
C ILE A 81 5.66 4.63 11.87
N LYS A 82 5.01 4.15 12.93
CA LYS A 82 4.57 5.00 14.05
C LYS A 82 5.72 5.81 14.65
N GLY A 83 5.53 7.13 14.72
CA GLY A 83 6.53 8.07 15.25
C GLY A 83 7.71 8.34 14.31
N ARG A 84 7.68 7.81 13.07
CA ARG A 84 8.66 8.10 12.02
C ARG A 84 8.08 9.12 11.04
N ASN A 85 8.96 9.81 10.33
CA ASN A 85 8.58 10.66 9.20
C ASN A 85 8.36 9.79 7.94
N ALA A 86 7.35 8.92 8.00
CA ALA A 86 7.07 7.93 6.97
C ALA A 86 5.55 7.71 6.78
N ALA A 87 5.17 7.27 5.59
CA ALA A 87 3.80 6.95 5.21
C ALA A 87 3.79 5.65 4.39
N ILE A 88 2.63 4.99 4.34
CA ILE A 88 2.42 3.79 3.52
C ILE A 88 1.61 4.19 2.28
N MET A 89 2.12 3.83 1.11
CA MET A 89 1.37 3.92 -0.15
C MET A 89 0.91 2.51 -0.54
N VAL A 90 -0.41 2.34 -0.64
CA VAL A 90 -1.04 1.10 -1.12
C VAL A 90 -1.32 1.23 -2.62
N ASP A 91 -0.91 0.22 -3.39
CA ASP A 91 -1.16 0.09 -4.83
C ASP A 91 -0.73 1.33 -5.63
N ALA A 92 0.50 1.80 -5.40
CA ALA A 92 1.02 3.08 -5.92
C ALA A 92 0.92 3.27 -7.45
N ALA A 93 0.95 2.17 -8.23
CA ALA A 93 0.81 2.19 -9.69
C ALA A 93 -0.55 1.63 -10.16
N GLY A 94 -1.43 1.28 -9.22
CA GLY A 94 -2.77 0.78 -9.50
C GLY A 94 -3.74 1.90 -9.85
N GLU A 95 -4.97 1.51 -10.19
CA GLU A 95 -6.02 2.48 -10.57
C GLU A 95 -6.47 3.38 -9.41
N ARG A 96 -6.32 2.90 -8.17
CA ARG A 96 -6.86 3.53 -6.96
C ARG A 96 -5.83 3.51 -5.82
N PRO A 97 -4.72 4.25 -5.94
CA PRO A 97 -3.72 4.31 -4.88
C PRO A 97 -4.33 4.93 -3.62
N MET A 98 -3.86 4.47 -2.45
CA MET A 98 -4.32 4.99 -1.15
C MET A 98 -3.17 5.14 -0.16
N ALA A 99 -3.11 6.28 0.52
CA ALA A 99 -2.08 6.58 1.50
C ALA A 99 -2.57 6.39 2.95
N PHE A 100 -1.69 5.87 3.82
CA PHE A 100 -1.92 5.74 5.25
C PHE A 100 -0.74 6.36 6.02
N THR A 101 -1.03 7.03 7.14
CA THR A 101 -0.04 7.75 7.99
C THR A 101 -0.27 7.45 9.46
#